data_AF-A0A934ZH55-F1
#
_entry.id   AF-A0A934ZH55-F1
#
_cell.length_a   1.000
_cell.length_b   1.000
_cell.length_c   1.000
_cell.angle_alpha   90.00
_cell.angle_beta   90.00
_cell.angle_gamma   90.00
#
_symmetry.space_group_name_H-M   'P 1'
#
loop_
_entity.id
_entity.type
_entity.pdbx_description
1 polymer ?
#
loop_
_entity_poly.entity_id
_entity_poly.type
_entity_poly.pdbx_seq_one_letter_code
_entity_poly.pdbx_strand_id
1 'polypeptide(L)' 'MPRRKDLELLARWVSEGMRPAIDSTFPVRDLRAALERMKGGGMRGRVVIEVQGGF' A
#
# COMPACT_ATOMS: atom_id res chain seq x y z
N MET A 1 -1.21 -19.11 0.05
CA MET A 1 -0.58 -18.21 -0.94
C MET A 1 -1.62 -17.84 -1.99
N PRO A 2 -1.70 -16.57 -2.43
CA PRO A 2 -2.60 -16.20 -3.52
C PRO A 2 -2.24 -16.96 -4.80
N ARG A 3 -3.23 -17.41 -5.56
CA ARG A 3 -2.99 -18.18 -6.79
C ARG A 3 -2.66 -17.19 -7.91
N ARG A 4 -1.81 -17.58 -8.87
CA ARG A 4 -1.36 -16.70 -9.98
C ARG A 4 -2.52 -15.99 -10.69
N LYS A 5 -3.62 -16.71 -10.91
CA LYS A 5 -4.86 -16.18 -11.54
C LYS A 5 -5.50 -15.04 -10.74
N ASP A 6 -5.44 -15.09 -9.42
CA ASP A 6 -6.02 -14.04 -8.56
C ASP A 6 -5.21 -12.75 -8.71
N LEU A 7 -3.87 -12.87 -8.80
CA LEU A 7 -2.98 -11.73 -9.01
C LEU A 7 -3.12 -11.13 -10.42
N GLU A 8 -3.27 -11.98 -11.45
CA GLU A 8 -3.54 -11.55 -12.83
C GLU A 8 -4.85 -10.74 -12.90
N LEU A 9 -5.90 -11.20 -12.20
CA LEU A 9 -7.18 -10.48 -12.11
C LEU A 9 -7.05 -9.12 -11.42
N LEU A 10 -6.36 -9.07 -10.27
CA LEU A 10 -6.12 -7.82 -9.55
C LEU A 10 -5.29 -6.84 -10.39
N ALA A 11 -4.28 -7.32 -11.10
CA ALA A 11 -3.46 -6.49 -11.99
C ALA A 11 -4.30 -5.88 -13.11
N ARG A 12 -5.22 -6.65 -13.70
CA ARG A 12 -6.18 -6.14 -14.69
C ARG A 12 -7.03 -5.02 -14.12
N TRP A 13 -7.63 -5.19 -12.95
CA TRP A 13 -8.45 -4.15 -12.34
C TRP A 13 -7.67 -2.86 -12.06
N VAL A 14 -6.43 -2.97 -11.60
CA VAL A 14 -5.54 -1.82 -11.38
C VAL A 14 -5.27 -1.10 -12.71
N SER A 15 -5.03 -1.84 -13.80
CA SER A 15 -4.86 -1.26 -15.15
C SER A 15 -6.12 -0.57 -15.68
N GLU A 16 -7.30 -1.05 -15.27
CA GLU A 16 -8.61 -0.47 -15.59
C GLU A 16 -8.98 0.72 -14.65
N GLY A 17 -8.08 1.13 -13.76
CA GLY A 17 -8.25 2.32 -12.93
C GLY A 17 -8.68 2.05 -11.49
N MET A 18 -8.79 0.79 -11.06
CA MET A 18 -8.94 0.48 -9.63
C MET A 18 -7.75 1.04 -8.85
N ARG A 19 -8.03 1.78 -7.79
CA ARG A 19 -7.02 2.25 -6.83
C ARG A 19 -7.26 1.58 -5.48
N PRO A 20 -6.23 1.01 -4.84
CA PRO A 20 -6.36 0.58 -3.45
C PRO A 20 -6.64 1.80 -2.57
N ALA A 21 -7.45 1.62 -1.52
CA ALA A 21 -7.62 2.66 -0.52
C ALA A 21 -6.29 2.87 0.22
N ILE A 22 -5.71 4.06 0.06
CA ILE A 22 -4.51 4.50 0.76
C ILE A 22 -4.97 5.45 1.85
N ASP A 23 -4.61 5.13 3.09
CA ASP A 23 -4.84 6.02 4.24
C ASP A 23 -3.77 7.10 4.27
N SER A 24 -2.50 6.68 4.17
CA SER A 24 -1.34 7.55 4.31
C SER A 24 -0.16 7.01 3.51
N THR A 25 0.66 7.91 2.96
CA THR A 25 1.96 7.58 2.34
C THR A 25 3.07 8.28 3.13
N PHE A 26 4.13 7.54 3.45
CA PHE A 26 5.32 8.07 4.14
C PHE A 26 6.57 7.77 3.33
N PRO A 27 7.56 8.67 3.26
CA PRO A 27 8.85 8.32 2.72
C PRO A 27 9.55 7.30 3.64
N VAL A 28 10.43 6.47 3.08
CA VAL A 28 11.15 5.42 3.83
C VAL A 28 11.90 5.93 5.07
N ARG A 29 12.41 7.16 5.01
CA ARG A 29 13.08 7.82 6.15
C ARG A 29 12.17 8.03 7.36
N ASP A 30 10.84 8.05 7.14
CA ASP A 30 9.82 8.27 8.17
C ASP A 30 9.11 6.97 8.57
N LEU A 31 9.76 5.81 8.39
CA LEU A 31 9.19 4.49 8.69
C LEU A 31 8.63 4.38 10.12
N ARG A 32 9.29 5.01 11.09
CA ARG A 32 8.80 5.04 12.48
C ARG A 32 7.40 5.66 12.57
N ALA A 33 7.19 6.81 11.92
CA ALA A 33 5.90 7.49 11.93
C ALA A 33 4.81 6.64 11.24
N ALA A 34 5.17 5.98 10.15
CA ALA A 34 4.27 5.07 9.44
C ALA A 34 3.83 3.88 10.31
N LEU A 35 4.75 3.29 11.08
CA LEU A 35 4.45 2.20 12.01
C LEU A 35 3.55 2.66 13.15
N GLU A 36 3.78 3.85 13.71
CA GLU A 36 2.91 4.39 14.75
C GLU A 36 1.51 4.73 14.21
N ARG A 37 1.41 5.25 12.98
CA ARG A 37 0.11 5.44 12.30
C ARG A 37 -0.68 4.13 12.18
N MET A 38 0.01 3.04 11.85
CA MET A 38 -0.60 1.71 11.71
C MET A 38 -1.05 1.14 13.06
N LYS A 39 -0.25 1.31 14.11
CA LYS A 39 -0.57 0.83 15.47
C LYS A 39 -1.67 1.63 16.16
N GLY A 40 -1.73 2.95 15.92
CA GLY A 40 -2.65 3.86 16.61
C GLY A 40 -4.13 3.64 16.31
N GLY A 41 -4.48 2.79 15.33
CA GLY A 41 -5.86 2.53 14.94
C GLY A 41 -6.49 3.65 14.11
N GLY A 42 -7.74 3.47 13.71
CA GLY A 42 -8.50 4.49 12.95
C GLY A 42 -8.02 4.75 11.52
N MET A 43 -7.17 3.89 10.96
CA MET A 43 -6.79 3.98 9.54
C MET A 43 -7.89 3.43 8.63
N ARG A 44 -8.09 4.10 7.49
CA ARG A 44 -9.01 3.65 6.44
C ARG A 44 -8.20 3.35 5.17
N GLY A 45 -7.78 2.09 5.04
CA GLY A 45 -6.97 1.65 3.91
C GLY A 45 -5.57 1.21 4.33
N ARG A 46 -4.58 1.46 3.47
CA ARG A 46 -3.19 1.04 3.64
C ARG A 46 -2.29 2.22 4.00
N VAL A 47 -1.28 1.93 4.83
CA VAL A 47 -0.09 2.79 4.96
C VAL A 47 0.92 2.34 3.91
N VAL A 48 1.32 3.25 3.02
CA VAL A 48 2.29 3.00 1.95
C VAL A 48 3.63 3.63 2.32
N ILE A 49 4.72 2.90 2.12
CA ILE A 49 6.08 3.42 2.24
C ILE A 49 6.62 3.70 0.85
N GLU A 50 6.98 4.95 0.59
CA GLU A 50 7.64 5.37 -0.64
C GLU A 50 9.16 5.23 -0.48
N VAL A 51 9.76 4.37 -1.30
CA VAL A 51 11.22 4.19 -1.38
C VAL A 51 11.73 5.00 -2.56
N GLN A 52 12.35 6.15 -2.29
CA GLN A 52 12.96 6.97 -3.34
C GLN A 52 14.11 6.20 -4.00
N GLY A 53 14.10 6.12 -5.34
CA GLY A 53 15.08 5.37 -6.12
C GLY A 53 14.69 3.92 -6.44
N GLY A 54 13.54 3.44 -5.96
CA GLY A 54 13.04 2.09 -6.28
C GLY A 54 13.69 0.97 -5.46
N PHE A 55 13.63 -0.25 -6.02
CA PHE A 55 14.34 -1.46 -5.56
C PHE A 55 15.40 -1.85 -6.59
#